data_AF-A0A942UIC3-F1
#
_entry.id   AF-A0A942UIC3-F1
#
_cell.length_a   1.000
_cell.length_b   1.000
_cell.length_c   1.000
_cell.angle_alpha   90.00
_cell.angle_beta   90.00
_cell.angle_gamma   90.00
#
_symmetry.space_group_name_H-M   'P 1'
#
loop_
_entity.id
_entity.type
_entity.pdbx_description
1 polymer ?
#
loop_
_entity_poly.entity_id
_entity_poly.type
_entity_poly.pdbx_seq_one_letter_code
_entity_poly.pdbx_strand_id
1 'polypeptide(L)'
;MRSFLFVLSACLLLSGCNMLPEPGSLIQAPKLASAISIENESIQAIAKKYLPKGTTLITANSPISTDSVLYADLDGDGQEEAIVFYQSKNRAENVGMFILEKQKDKWEKMFAKKGLGYDVNWASASDFDGDGKQDLLVGWKIGSAAGNVLEVFTWNEDGFKQLTKVNYHTFESIEIQGDQKTRLAVWKKDVNDIYDIQLLKWENGALIADEEHYPTYFPKVVDYYKSRIERVPDASYYWYYLADAQLKSNHPEQALNSIEKGMMLKTIVPSFNQFTDLKKKIEKSLKEYGNSNFQYEIRDADVTLEIPKEVASHITIEEGNASMDGYAVSVYISSEKKKDLLFAIYIHSKNMNIPEPDRSLEKIAENEQYIYFAKKNKEKINLTGLDPEVKDIYEQSIAQVDKMIANVRPGLVYPSYVSLEESGVIKMVTEAANKYWYVTSGGKISGAIDSFTNEGLDYRYMGSDLDTREKLNAFLGESYTSSVIQSYINRANIINHNGKLAQPNADGGSIVNHEKAIVIGMRDNGNEKEIDLKAPLGTSYYYEYVHVVFSKTKDGWRISSDIGTF
;
A
#
# COMPACT_ATOMS: atom_id res chain seq x y z
N MET A 1 -46.22 15.67 64.68
CA MET A 1 -45.35 14.93 65.63
C MET A 1 -44.74 13.78 64.85
N ARG A 2 -43.43 13.75 64.54
CA ARG A 2 -42.32 13.33 65.43
C ARG A 2 -42.70 12.07 66.21
N SER A 3 -41.99 10.94 66.23
CA SER A 3 -40.69 10.52 65.72
C SER A 3 -40.60 8.99 65.98
N PHE A 4 -39.70 8.30 65.27
CA PHE A 4 -38.88 7.15 65.68
C PHE A 4 -39.25 6.33 66.93
N LEU A 5 -39.26 4.99 66.80
CA LEU A 5 -38.45 4.12 67.68
C LEU A 5 -38.21 2.72 67.06
N PHE A 6 -37.11 2.13 67.50
CA PHE A 6 -36.30 1.06 66.91
C PHE A 6 -36.41 -0.24 67.75
N VAL A 7 -36.20 -1.40 67.09
CA VAL A 7 -35.74 -2.73 67.59
C VAL A 7 -36.67 -3.65 68.41
N LEU A 8 -36.91 -4.86 67.86
CA LEU A 8 -36.66 -6.20 68.48
C LEU A 8 -36.96 -7.26 67.39
N SER A 9 -36.00 -7.88 66.70
CA SER A 9 -35.09 -8.97 67.10
C SER A 9 -35.76 -10.15 67.83
N ALA A 10 -36.08 -11.22 67.09
CA ALA A 10 -36.11 -12.61 67.59
C ALA A 10 -36.23 -13.62 66.41
N CYS A 11 -35.08 -13.95 65.86
CA CYS A 11 -34.63 -15.25 65.36
C CYS A 11 -35.49 -16.52 65.62
N LEU A 12 -35.63 -17.31 64.52
CA LEU A 12 -35.33 -18.76 64.38
C LEU A 12 -36.47 -19.75 64.76
N LEU A 13 -36.90 -20.76 64.00
CA LEU A 13 -36.33 -21.53 62.87
C LEU A 13 -37.41 -22.43 62.17
N LEU A 14 -37.19 -22.68 60.87
CA LEU A 14 -37.26 -23.96 60.12
C LEU A 14 -38.57 -24.70 59.86
N SER A 15 -38.98 -24.70 58.58
CA SER A 15 -39.07 -25.91 57.73
C SER A 15 -39.15 -25.50 56.25
N GLY A 16 -38.04 -25.59 55.51
CA GLY A 16 -38.02 -25.29 54.08
C GLY A 16 -36.70 -25.70 53.41
N CYS A 17 -36.64 -26.93 52.90
CA CYS A 17 -35.58 -27.39 52.01
C CYS A 17 -36.17 -28.25 50.89
N ASN A 18 -36.11 -27.78 49.65
CA ASN A 18 -35.33 -28.42 48.58
C ASN A 18 -35.53 -27.73 47.22
N MET A 19 -34.45 -27.76 46.42
CA MET A 19 -34.28 -27.30 45.03
C MET A 19 -33.77 -25.86 44.86
N LEU A 20 -32.47 -25.65 45.14
CA LEU A 20 -31.67 -24.61 44.50
C LEU A 20 -30.78 -25.27 43.43
N PRO A 21 -30.63 -24.68 42.23
CA PRO A 21 -29.67 -25.15 41.23
C PRO A 21 -28.23 -24.82 41.64
N GLU A 22 -27.26 -25.55 41.07
CA GLU A 22 -25.83 -25.39 41.40
C GLU A 22 -25.30 -23.98 41.07
N PRO A 23 -24.34 -23.45 41.87
CA PRO A 23 -23.81 -22.08 41.72
C PRO A 23 -23.18 -21.76 40.36
N GLY A 24 -22.87 -22.76 39.53
CA GLY A 24 -22.33 -22.58 38.18
C GLY A 24 -23.34 -22.08 37.15
N SER A 25 -24.64 -22.11 37.41
CA SER A 25 -25.66 -21.62 36.47
C SER A 25 -25.89 -20.09 36.52
N LEU A 26 -25.17 -19.35 37.38
CA LEU A 26 -25.26 -17.89 37.51
C LEU A 26 -24.03 -17.13 37.01
N ILE A 27 -23.07 -17.83 36.39
CA ILE A 27 -21.92 -17.20 35.72
C ILE A 27 -21.83 -17.77 34.30
N GLN A 28 -22.32 -17.00 33.32
CA GLN A 28 -22.10 -17.28 31.90
C GLN A 28 -21.04 -16.31 31.38
N ALA A 29 -20.04 -16.84 30.65
CA ALA A 29 -19.07 -16.03 29.92
C ALA A 29 -19.78 -15.12 28.89
N PRO A 30 -19.23 -13.92 28.56
CA PRO A 30 -19.87 -13.03 27.60
C PRO A 30 -19.99 -13.74 26.24
N LYS A 31 -21.20 -13.83 25.70
CA LYS A 31 -21.45 -14.17 24.30
C LYS A 31 -21.02 -13.00 23.42
N LEU A 32 -19.71 -12.86 23.21
CA LEU A 32 -19.17 -12.13 22.07
C LEU A 32 -19.24 -13.08 20.86
N ALA A 33 -19.98 -12.65 19.83
CA ALA A 33 -20.28 -13.34 18.57
C ALA A 33 -21.28 -14.53 18.66
N SER A 34 -22.59 -14.21 18.74
CA SER A 34 -23.75 -15.00 18.23
C SER A 34 -25.05 -14.79 19.03
N ALA A 35 -25.28 -13.61 19.59
CA ALA A 35 -26.59 -13.24 20.15
C ALA A 35 -26.95 -11.76 19.87
N ILE A 36 -26.80 -11.36 18.60
CA ILE A 36 -27.71 -10.41 17.94
C ILE A 36 -28.14 -11.09 16.65
N SER A 37 -28.99 -12.11 16.77
CA SER A 37 -29.80 -12.62 15.66
C SER A 37 -31.25 -12.29 15.99
N ILE A 38 -31.58 -11.01 15.97
CA ILE A 38 -32.80 -10.59 15.27
C ILE A 38 -32.53 -11.02 13.82
N GLU A 39 -33.45 -11.71 13.16
CA GLU A 39 -33.33 -12.16 11.76
C GLU A 39 -33.05 -10.97 10.80
N ASN A 40 -31.82 -10.49 10.79
CA ASN A 40 -31.32 -9.50 9.84
C ASN A 40 -30.59 -10.31 8.78
N GLU A 41 -31.31 -10.59 7.70
CA GLU A 41 -30.75 -11.16 6.49
C GLU A 41 -29.48 -10.39 6.08
N SER A 42 -28.38 -11.09 5.80
CA SER A 42 -27.12 -10.46 5.37
C SER A 42 -27.37 -9.53 4.17
N ILE A 43 -26.65 -8.40 4.07
CA ILE A 43 -26.82 -7.47 2.95
C ILE A 43 -26.65 -8.15 1.59
N GLN A 44 -25.80 -9.18 1.50
CA GLN A 44 -25.58 -9.92 0.26
C GLN A 44 -26.82 -10.73 -0.14
N ALA A 45 -27.55 -11.27 0.83
CA ALA A 45 -28.82 -11.96 0.58
C ALA A 45 -29.93 -10.96 0.20
N ILE A 46 -29.97 -9.79 0.83
CA ILE A 46 -30.84 -8.68 0.41
C ILE A 46 -30.52 -8.24 -1.02
N ALA A 47 -29.24 -8.00 -1.32
CA ALA A 47 -28.75 -7.58 -2.63
C ALA A 47 -29.13 -8.56 -3.74
N LYS A 48 -29.09 -9.88 -3.47
CA LYS A 48 -29.53 -10.92 -4.41
C LYS A 48 -30.99 -10.75 -4.84
N LYS A 49 -31.85 -10.17 -4.00
CA LYS A 49 -33.26 -9.88 -4.35
C LYS A 49 -33.41 -8.75 -5.36
N TYR A 50 -32.45 -7.83 -5.38
CA TYR A 50 -32.45 -6.67 -6.28
C TYR A 50 -31.68 -6.91 -7.58
N LEU A 51 -31.00 -8.05 -7.73
CA LEU A 51 -30.26 -8.41 -8.94
C LEU A 51 -31.16 -8.47 -10.18
N PRO A 52 -30.72 -7.89 -11.31
CA PRO A 52 -31.35 -8.13 -12.59
C PRO A 52 -31.37 -9.63 -12.95
N LYS A 53 -32.39 -10.07 -13.70
CA LYS A 53 -32.48 -11.47 -14.13
C LYS A 53 -31.25 -11.87 -14.95
N GLY A 54 -30.67 -13.03 -14.62
CA GLY A 54 -29.52 -13.58 -15.35
C GLY A 54 -28.17 -12.95 -14.99
N THR A 55 -28.06 -12.25 -13.87
CA THR A 55 -26.80 -11.71 -13.35
C THR A 55 -26.33 -12.42 -12.08
N THR A 56 -25.09 -12.15 -11.69
CA THR A 56 -24.49 -12.55 -10.41
C THR A 56 -23.82 -11.36 -9.76
N LEU A 57 -23.72 -11.39 -8.43
CA LEU A 57 -22.84 -10.50 -7.70
C LEU A 57 -21.39 -10.71 -8.15
N ILE A 58 -20.64 -9.62 -8.22
CA ILE A 58 -19.21 -9.62 -8.47
C ILE A 58 -18.53 -8.61 -7.54
N THR A 59 -17.25 -8.81 -7.29
CA THR A 59 -16.39 -7.82 -6.63
C THR A 59 -15.60 -7.06 -7.69
N ALA A 60 -15.30 -5.78 -7.43
CA ALA A 60 -14.35 -5.02 -8.22
C ALA A 60 -12.97 -5.71 -8.25
N ASN A 61 -12.22 -5.52 -9.33
CA ASN A 61 -10.88 -6.10 -9.42
C ASN A 61 -9.89 -5.37 -8.52
N SER A 62 -10.08 -4.07 -8.30
CA SER A 62 -9.27 -3.28 -7.38
C SER A 62 -10.08 -2.16 -6.67
N PRO A 63 -9.63 -1.62 -5.53
CA PRO A 63 -8.53 -2.12 -4.69
C PRO A 63 -8.81 -3.56 -4.27
N ILE A 64 -7.74 -4.31 -3.94
CA ILE A 64 -7.92 -5.69 -3.47
C ILE A 64 -8.75 -5.62 -2.18
N SER A 65 -9.92 -6.25 -2.20
CA SER A 65 -10.87 -6.26 -1.08
C SER A 65 -11.52 -7.63 -0.92
N THR A 66 -11.86 -7.95 0.32
CA THR A 66 -12.55 -9.17 0.73
C THR A 66 -14.07 -9.05 0.66
N ASP A 67 -14.64 -7.85 0.47
CA ASP A 67 -16.08 -7.66 0.47
C ASP A 67 -16.65 -7.55 -0.94
N SER A 68 -17.78 -8.24 -1.18
CA SER A 68 -18.56 -8.12 -2.43
C SER A 68 -19.51 -6.91 -2.44
N VAL A 69 -19.60 -6.21 -1.30
CA VAL A 69 -20.38 -5.01 -1.11
C VAL A 69 -19.42 -3.94 -0.59
N LEU A 70 -19.36 -2.81 -1.27
CA LEU A 70 -18.64 -1.65 -0.79
C LEU A 70 -19.60 -0.85 0.09
N TYR A 71 -19.14 -0.43 1.26
CA TYR A 71 -19.89 0.45 2.16
C TYR A 71 -19.25 1.84 2.15
N ALA A 72 -20.09 2.86 2.12
CA ALA A 72 -19.66 4.25 2.15
C ALA A 72 -20.81 5.14 2.62
N ASP A 73 -20.51 6.16 3.40
CA ASP A 73 -21.44 7.24 3.77
C ASP A 73 -21.45 8.27 2.62
N LEU A 74 -22.33 8.04 1.64
CA LEU A 74 -22.36 8.83 0.41
C LEU A 74 -23.17 10.10 0.58
N ASP A 75 -24.19 10.10 1.45
CA ASP A 75 -25.06 11.25 1.68
C ASP A 75 -24.63 12.13 2.88
N GLY A 76 -23.71 11.64 3.72
CA GLY A 76 -23.14 12.36 4.85
C GLY A 76 -23.98 12.29 6.12
N ASP A 77 -24.93 11.37 6.23
CA ASP A 77 -25.80 11.22 7.39
C ASP A 77 -25.17 10.40 8.54
N GLY A 78 -24.00 9.80 8.31
CA GLY A 78 -23.27 8.97 9.25
C GLY A 78 -23.67 7.49 9.23
N GLN A 79 -24.59 7.08 8.35
CA GLN A 79 -24.93 5.70 8.04
C GLN A 79 -24.38 5.33 6.67
N GLU A 80 -23.82 4.12 6.55
CA GLU A 80 -23.24 3.70 5.27
C GLU A 80 -24.29 3.12 4.32
N GLU A 81 -24.24 3.55 3.06
CA GLU A 81 -24.93 2.89 1.94
C GLU A 81 -24.17 1.63 1.52
N ALA A 82 -24.91 0.65 0.98
CA ALA A 82 -24.35 -0.57 0.42
C ALA A 82 -24.33 -0.50 -1.11
N ILE A 83 -23.13 -0.39 -1.68
CA ILE A 83 -22.86 -0.38 -3.12
C ILE A 83 -22.60 -1.81 -3.59
N VAL A 84 -23.40 -2.25 -4.56
CA VAL A 84 -23.40 -3.63 -5.05
C VAL A 84 -23.12 -3.67 -6.55
N PHE A 85 -22.16 -4.50 -6.94
CA PHE A 85 -21.82 -4.74 -8.35
C PHE A 85 -22.35 -6.08 -8.85
N TYR A 86 -22.70 -6.13 -10.14
CA TYR A 86 -23.20 -7.34 -10.78
C TYR A 86 -22.72 -7.48 -12.23
N GLN A 87 -22.69 -8.72 -12.71
CA GLN A 87 -22.34 -9.07 -14.09
C GLN A 87 -23.32 -10.09 -14.66
N SER A 88 -23.58 -10.03 -15.97
CA SER A 88 -24.40 -11.04 -16.67
C SER A 88 -23.70 -12.39 -16.81
N LYS A 89 -24.45 -13.48 -16.61
CA LYS A 89 -23.97 -14.86 -16.79
C LYS A 89 -23.77 -15.26 -18.26
N ASN A 90 -24.47 -14.61 -19.20
CA ASN A 90 -24.69 -15.15 -20.55
C ASN A 90 -24.34 -14.19 -21.69
N ARG A 91 -23.77 -13.01 -21.42
CA ARG A 91 -23.38 -12.03 -22.46
C ARG A 91 -22.10 -11.28 -22.08
N ALA A 92 -21.24 -11.05 -23.07
CA ALA A 92 -20.35 -9.90 -23.06
C ALA A 92 -21.22 -8.63 -23.05
N GLU A 93 -20.90 -7.65 -22.21
CA GLU A 93 -21.64 -6.38 -22.02
C GLU A 93 -22.93 -6.47 -21.19
N ASN A 94 -22.80 -6.66 -19.88
CA ASN A 94 -23.77 -6.16 -18.88
C ASN A 94 -23.15 -6.28 -17.49
N VAL A 95 -22.18 -5.42 -17.20
CA VAL A 95 -21.78 -5.11 -15.83
C VAL A 95 -22.61 -3.94 -15.33
N GLY A 96 -22.83 -3.82 -14.03
CA GLY A 96 -23.53 -2.68 -13.46
C GLY A 96 -23.46 -2.62 -11.95
N MET A 97 -24.12 -1.60 -11.41
CA MET A 97 -24.18 -1.37 -9.98
C MET A 97 -25.58 -0.94 -9.52
N PHE A 98 -25.84 -1.10 -8.23
CA PHE A 98 -26.94 -0.45 -7.54
C PHE A 98 -26.52 -0.13 -6.11
N ILE A 99 -27.22 0.84 -5.51
CA ILE A 99 -26.97 1.31 -4.14
C ILE A 99 -28.21 1.01 -3.31
N LEU A 100 -27.99 0.42 -2.16
CA LEU A 100 -29.00 0.20 -1.14
C LEU A 100 -28.77 1.17 0.01
N GLU A 101 -29.85 1.77 0.50
CA GLU A 101 -29.88 2.70 1.62
C GLU A 101 -30.75 2.10 2.72
N LYS A 102 -30.39 2.31 3.99
CA LYS A 102 -31.15 1.77 5.12
C LYS A 102 -32.21 2.78 5.60
N GLN A 103 -33.45 2.58 5.18
CA GLN A 103 -34.60 3.40 5.59
C GLN A 103 -35.49 2.65 6.59
N LYS A 104 -35.69 3.21 7.79
CA LYS A 104 -36.58 2.65 8.85
C LYS A 104 -36.34 1.15 9.08
N ASP A 105 -35.07 0.77 9.25
CA ASP A 105 -34.58 -0.60 9.41
C ASP A 105 -34.76 -1.56 8.21
N LYS A 106 -35.01 -1.03 7.01
CA LYS A 106 -35.08 -1.81 5.78
C LYS A 106 -34.14 -1.25 4.71
N TRP A 107 -33.47 -2.15 4.02
CA TRP A 107 -32.62 -1.80 2.89
C TRP A 107 -33.47 -1.64 1.62
N GLU A 108 -33.50 -0.43 1.09
CA GLU A 108 -34.22 -0.07 -0.14
C GLU A 108 -33.23 0.36 -1.23
N LYS A 109 -33.55 0.03 -2.48
CA LYS A 109 -32.70 0.39 -3.61
C LYS A 109 -32.98 1.82 -4.04
N MET A 110 -32.00 2.70 -3.83
CA MET A 110 -32.09 4.13 -4.13
C MET A 110 -31.52 4.48 -5.51
N PHE A 111 -30.51 3.75 -5.99
CA PHE A 111 -29.86 4.01 -7.28
C PHE A 111 -29.54 2.71 -8.02
N ALA A 112 -29.57 2.75 -9.35
CA ALA A 112 -29.08 1.66 -10.19
C ALA A 112 -28.57 2.19 -11.53
N LYS A 113 -27.44 1.64 -11.98
CA LYS A 113 -26.85 1.99 -13.28
C LYS A 113 -26.27 0.76 -13.96
N LYS A 114 -26.46 0.71 -15.28
CA LYS A 114 -25.68 -0.19 -16.13
C LYS A 114 -24.31 0.43 -16.36
N GLY A 115 -23.28 -0.32 -16.05
CA GLY A 115 -21.89 0.07 -16.23
C GLY A 115 -21.48 0.05 -17.69
N LEU A 116 -20.27 0.53 -17.94
CA LEU A 116 -19.65 0.47 -19.26
C LEU A 116 -18.87 -0.86 -19.41
N GLY A 117 -18.75 -1.35 -20.64
CA GLY A 117 -17.93 -2.54 -20.91
C GLY A 117 -18.44 -3.82 -20.26
N TYR A 118 -17.54 -4.64 -19.74
CA TYR A 118 -17.85 -6.03 -19.36
C TYR A 118 -17.47 -6.43 -17.94
N ASP A 119 -16.73 -5.62 -17.19
CA ASP A 119 -16.31 -5.94 -15.81
C ASP A 119 -16.06 -4.66 -14.99
N VAL A 120 -16.02 -4.77 -13.66
CA VAL A 120 -15.64 -3.68 -12.75
C VAL A 120 -14.15 -3.78 -12.49
N ASN A 121 -13.36 -2.92 -13.12
CA ASN A 121 -11.93 -2.84 -12.88
C ASN A 121 -11.61 -2.21 -11.52
N TRP A 122 -12.31 -1.14 -11.14
CA TRP A 122 -12.04 -0.42 -9.90
C TRP A 122 -13.34 -0.04 -9.18
N ALA A 123 -13.36 -0.07 -7.85
CA ALA A 123 -14.41 0.57 -7.06
C ALA A 123 -13.91 0.99 -5.67
N SER A 124 -14.10 2.25 -5.30
CA SER A 124 -13.88 2.73 -3.93
C SER A 124 -14.72 3.96 -3.63
N ALA A 125 -14.83 4.30 -2.36
CA ALA A 125 -15.31 5.59 -1.91
C ALA A 125 -14.17 6.42 -1.28
N SER A 126 -14.16 7.73 -1.51
CA SER A 126 -13.18 8.68 -0.97
C SER A 126 -13.71 10.11 -1.14
N ASP A 127 -13.29 11.06 -0.30
CA ASP A 127 -13.62 12.48 -0.49
C ASP A 127 -12.84 13.04 -1.70
N PHE A 128 -13.46 13.02 -2.89
CA PHE A 128 -12.78 13.35 -4.13
C PHE A 128 -12.87 14.84 -4.48
N ASP A 129 -14.00 15.47 -4.16
CA ASP A 129 -14.17 16.91 -4.36
C ASP A 129 -13.77 17.78 -3.15
N GLY A 130 -13.54 17.18 -1.98
CA GLY A 130 -13.10 17.84 -0.76
C GLY A 130 -14.24 18.47 0.04
N ASP A 131 -15.48 18.02 -0.14
CA ASP A 131 -16.66 18.56 0.56
C ASP A 131 -16.93 17.91 1.93
N GLY A 132 -16.15 16.89 2.30
CA GLY A 132 -16.26 16.14 3.54
C GLY A 132 -17.20 14.94 3.50
N LYS A 133 -17.87 14.67 2.37
CA LYS A 133 -18.65 13.45 2.12
C LYS A 133 -17.88 12.51 1.20
N GLN A 134 -18.21 11.22 1.22
CA GLN A 134 -17.52 10.27 0.35
C GLN A 134 -18.12 10.25 -1.05
N ASP A 135 -17.27 10.37 -2.07
CA ASP A 135 -17.64 10.18 -3.46
C ASP A 135 -17.37 8.74 -3.89
N LEU A 136 -18.22 8.18 -4.76
CA LEU A 136 -18.04 6.84 -5.31
C LEU A 136 -17.25 6.89 -6.62
N LEU A 137 -16.12 6.21 -6.67
CA LEU A 137 -15.27 6.04 -7.85
C LEU A 137 -15.48 4.64 -8.42
N VAL A 138 -15.90 4.51 -9.68
CA VAL A 138 -16.13 3.22 -10.34
C VAL A 138 -15.43 3.14 -11.69
N GLY A 139 -14.45 2.24 -11.79
CA GLY A 139 -13.68 1.94 -12.98
C GLY A 139 -14.29 0.78 -13.77
N TRP A 140 -14.70 1.06 -15.00
CA TRP A 140 -15.29 0.08 -15.91
C TRP A 140 -14.27 -0.46 -16.90
N LYS A 141 -14.20 -1.79 -17.03
CA LYS A 141 -13.31 -2.46 -17.96
C LYS A 141 -13.92 -2.49 -19.36
N ILE A 142 -13.33 -1.75 -20.30
CA ILE A 142 -13.80 -1.67 -21.68
C ILE A 142 -13.11 -2.71 -22.57
N GLY A 143 -11.78 -2.82 -22.48
CA GLY A 143 -11.01 -3.78 -23.26
C GLY A 143 -9.51 -3.60 -23.10
N SER A 144 -8.72 -4.65 -23.32
CA SER A 144 -7.29 -4.65 -23.03
C SER A 144 -6.49 -3.57 -23.78
N ALA A 145 -6.90 -3.23 -25.01
CA ALA A 145 -6.28 -2.15 -25.78
C ALA A 145 -6.90 -0.77 -25.48
N ALA A 146 -8.22 -0.72 -25.34
CA ALA A 146 -8.98 0.51 -25.10
C ALA A 146 -8.79 1.06 -23.66
N GLY A 147 -8.33 0.23 -22.74
CA GLY A 147 -8.20 0.54 -21.33
C GLY A 147 -9.55 0.46 -20.61
N ASN A 148 -9.72 1.38 -19.67
CA ASN A 148 -10.81 1.47 -18.73
C ASN A 148 -11.37 2.89 -18.69
N VAL A 149 -12.56 3.04 -18.10
CA VAL A 149 -13.20 4.35 -17.87
C VAL A 149 -13.57 4.45 -16.40
N LEU A 150 -13.00 5.43 -15.70
CA LEU A 150 -13.40 5.78 -14.34
C LEU A 150 -14.57 6.74 -14.41
N GLU A 151 -15.69 6.43 -13.78
CA GLU A 151 -16.78 7.37 -13.47
C GLU A 151 -16.74 7.70 -11.98
N VAL A 152 -16.82 8.99 -11.65
CA VAL A 152 -16.93 9.46 -10.26
C VAL A 152 -18.35 9.95 -10.04
N PHE A 153 -18.95 9.59 -8.91
CA PHE A 153 -20.29 9.97 -8.51
C PHE A 153 -20.26 10.65 -7.15
N THR A 154 -21.08 11.68 -6.99
CA THR A 154 -21.21 12.46 -5.77
C THR A 154 -22.67 12.56 -5.37
N TRP A 155 -22.92 12.78 -4.09
CA TRP A 155 -24.24 13.12 -3.58
C TRP A 155 -24.36 14.61 -3.29
N ASN A 156 -25.25 15.27 -4.03
CA ASN A 156 -25.57 16.67 -3.79
C ASN A 156 -27.07 16.86 -3.52
N GLU A 157 -27.53 18.10 -3.42
CA GLU A 157 -28.95 18.42 -3.16
C GLU A 157 -29.93 17.81 -4.18
N ASP A 158 -29.47 17.52 -5.40
CA ASP A 158 -30.28 16.89 -6.46
C ASP A 158 -30.28 15.34 -6.38
N GLY A 159 -29.55 14.78 -5.40
CA GLY A 159 -29.33 13.36 -5.21
C GLY A 159 -28.01 12.84 -5.82
N PHE A 160 -27.89 11.52 -5.87
CA PHE A 160 -26.70 10.82 -6.34
C PHE A 160 -26.53 10.93 -7.86
N LYS A 161 -25.44 11.55 -8.33
CA LYS A 161 -25.20 11.78 -9.77
C LYS A 161 -23.73 11.63 -10.16
N GLN A 162 -23.49 11.42 -11.45
CA GLN A 162 -22.13 11.38 -11.98
C GLN A 162 -21.52 12.79 -11.98
N LEU A 163 -20.36 12.92 -11.36
CA LEU A 163 -19.56 14.14 -11.29
C LEU A 163 -18.65 14.28 -12.51
N THR A 164 -17.87 13.25 -12.83
CA THR A 164 -16.91 13.27 -13.94
C THR A 164 -16.60 11.87 -14.47
N LYS A 165 -15.84 11.80 -15.56
CA LYS A 165 -15.26 10.56 -16.06
C LYS A 165 -13.89 10.76 -16.70
N VAL A 166 -13.03 9.76 -16.63
CA VAL A 166 -11.69 9.78 -17.23
C VAL A 166 -11.27 8.40 -17.75
N ASN A 167 -10.63 8.37 -18.93
CA ASN A 167 -10.07 7.13 -19.49
C ASN A 167 -8.69 6.86 -18.88
N TYR A 168 -8.39 5.60 -18.60
CA TYR A 168 -7.11 5.17 -18.05
C TYR A 168 -6.73 3.76 -18.51
N HIS A 169 -5.44 3.43 -18.51
CA HIS A 169 -4.99 2.04 -18.62
C HIS A 169 -4.61 1.50 -17.24
N THR A 170 -3.94 2.34 -16.45
CA THR A 170 -3.71 2.16 -15.01
C THR A 170 -4.03 3.47 -14.31
N PHE A 171 -4.47 3.45 -13.06
CA PHE A 171 -4.54 4.65 -12.24
C PHE A 171 -4.36 4.33 -10.77
N GLU A 172 -4.02 5.34 -9.98
CA GLU A 172 -3.98 5.29 -8.52
C GLU A 172 -4.87 6.38 -7.95
N SER A 173 -5.61 6.03 -6.89
CA SER A 173 -6.31 6.98 -6.04
C SER A 173 -5.36 7.38 -4.91
N ILE A 174 -5.07 8.67 -4.81
CA ILE A 174 -4.00 9.17 -3.96
C ILE A 174 -4.55 10.18 -2.96
N GLU A 175 -4.25 9.96 -1.69
CA GLU A 175 -4.44 10.93 -0.62
C GLU A 175 -3.11 11.61 -0.33
N ILE A 176 -3.11 12.94 -0.23
CA ILE A 176 -1.92 13.74 0.06
C ILE A 176 -2.03 14.28 1.47
N GLN A 177 -1.00 14.08 2.28
CA GLN A 177 -1.01 14.51 3.67
C GLN A 177 -1.20 16.03 3.79
N GLY A 178 -2.18 16.43 4.60
CA GLY A 178 -2.50 17.84 4.82
C GLY A 178 -3.45 18.43 3.77
N ASP A 179 -3.95 17.62 2.83
CA ASP A 179 -4.95 18.02 1.85
C ASP A 179 -6.13 17.04 1.86
N GLN A 180 -7.34 17.57 1.83
CA GLN A 180 -8.58 16.79 1.95
C GLN A 180 -9.00 16.12 0.64
N LYS A 181 -8.57 16.65 -0.51
CA LYS A 181 -9.03 16.15 -1.81
C LYS A 181 -8.31 14.88 -2.22
N THR A 182 -9.05 13.92 -2.75
CA THR A 182 -8.43 12.77 -3.43
C THR A 182 -7.90 13.15 -4.81
N ARG A 183 -6.70 12.69 -5.15
CA ARG A 183 -6.09 12.85 -6.48
C ARG A 183 -6.20 11.57 -7.29
N LEU A 184 -6.21 11.72 -8.61
CA LEU A 184 -6.11 10.61 -9.55
C LEU A 184 -4.77 10.69 -10.28
N ALA A 185 -3.86 9.76 -10.04
CA ALA A 185 -2.72 9.56 -10.93
C ALA A 185 -3.15 8.66 -12.08
N VAL A 186 -3.40 9.24 -13.24
CA VAL A 186 -3.90 8.54 -14.41
C VAL A 186 -2.76 8.22 -15.36
N TRP A 187 -2.55 6.93 -15.63
CA TRP A 187 -1.56 6.42 -16.58
C TRP A 187 -2.26 5.99 -17.86
N LYS A 188 -2.15 6.82 -18.89
CA LYS A 188 -2.68 6.53 -20.23
C LYS A 188 -1.59 5.94 -21.08
N LYS A 189 -1.78 4.72 -21.54
CA LYS A 189 -0.83 4.03 -22.39
C LYS A 189 -0.71 4.76 -23.71
N ASP A 190 0.52 5.13 -24.07
CA ASP A 190 0.84 5.67 -25.39
C ASP A 190 1.24 4.50 -26.31
N VAL A 191 2.44 3.93 -26.10
CA VAL A 191 2.94 2.76 -26.85
C VAL A 191 3.66 1.80 -25.91
N ASN A 192 3.43 0.49 -26.06
CA ASN A 192 4.09 -0.57 -25.27
C ASN A 192 4.00 -0.37 -23.74
N ASP A 193 5.07 0.03 -23.07
CA ASP A 193 5.12 0.30 -21.62
C ASP A 193 5.38 1.78 -21.33
N ILE A 194 5.06 2.64 -22.29
CA ILE A 194 5.14 4.10 -22.19
C ILE A 194 3.76 4.65 -21.82
N TYR A 195 3.75 5.59 -20.88
CA TYR A 195 2.54 6.21 -20.37
C TYR A 195 2.63 7.73 -20.38
N ASP A 196 1.57 8.39 -20.86
CA ASP A 196 1.26 9.77 -20.51
C ASP A 196 0.61 9.78 -19.13
N ILE A 197 1.28 10.39 -18.16
CA ILE A 197 0.93 10.35 -16.74
C ILE A 197 0.53 11.75 -16.28
N GLN A 198 -0.65 11.83 -15.68
CA GLN A 198 -1.21 13.06 -15.14
C GLN A 198 -1.67 12.83 -13.70
N LEU A 199 -1.24 13.70 -12.79
CA LEU A 199 -1.83 13.81 -11.46
C LEU A 199 -2.97 14.82 -11.53
N LEU A 200 -4.20 14.37 -11.30
CA LEU A 200 -5.40 15.17 -11.50
C LEU A 200 -6.12 15.43 -10.17
N LYS A 201 -6.61 16.66 -10.00
CA LYS A 201 -7.53 17.05 -8.93
C LYS A 201 -8.85 17.55 -9.49
N TRP A 202 -9.90 17.46 -8.69
CA TRP A 202 -11.18 18.10 -9.00
C TRP A 202 -11.18 19.55 -8.54
N GLU A 203 -11.42 20.46 -9.48
CA GLU A 203 -11.51 21.88 -9.20
C GLU A 203 -12.41 22.59 -10.22
N ASN A 204 -13.28 23.47 -9.73
CA ASN A 204 -14.15 24.31 -10.57
C ASN A 204 -14.98 23.54 -11.62
N GLY A 205 -15.46 22.34 -11.26
CA GLY A 205 -16.31 21.53 -12.15
C GLY A 205 -15.54 20.76 -13.24
N ALA A 206 -14.21 20.68 -13.14
CA ALA A 206 -13.39 19.93 -14.09
C ALA A 206 -12.24 19.18 -13.40
N LEU A 207 -11.75 18.14 -14.07
CA LEU A 207 -10.46 17.52 -13.77
C LEU A 207 -9.35 18.41 -14.34
N ILE A 208 -8.44 18.86 -13.49
CA ILE A 208 -7.27 19.65 -13.89
C ILE A 208 -6.00 19.00 -13.35
N ALA A 209 -4.86 19.33 -13.96
CA ALA A 209 -3.56 18.94 -13.45
C ALA A 209 -3.27 19.56 -12.07
N ASP A 210 -2.77 18.75 -11.13
CA ASP A 210 -2.32 19.20 -9.82
C ASP A 210 -0.80 19.43 -9.83
N GLU A 211 -0.35 20.43 -10.61
CA GLU A 211 1.08 20.72 -10.82
C GLU A 211 1.83 21.04 -9.53
N GLU A 212 1.13 21.63 -8.54
CA GLU A 212 1.65 21.93 -7.21
C GLU A 212 2.17 20.67 -6.49
N HIS A 213 1.51 19.53 -6.70
CA HIS A 213 1.83 18.26 -6.05
C HIS A 213 2.62 17.30 -6.94
N TYR A 214 3.07 17.73 -8.11
CA TYR A 214 3.95 16.91 -8.93
C TYR A 214 5.22 16.45 -8.20
N PRO A 215 5.91 17.29 -7.40
CA PRO A 215 7.10 16.86 -6.69
C PRO A 215 6.85 15.76 -5.64
N THR A 216 5.60 15.63 -5.16
CA THR A 216 5.18 14.53 -4.27
C THR A 216 5.09 13.19 -5.01
N TYR A 217 4.49 13.16 -6.21
CA TYR A 217 4.18 11.90 -6.91
C TYR A 217 5.21 11.49 -7.98
N PHE A 218 5.74 12.44 -8.74
CA PHE A 218 6.60 12.15 -9.90
C PHE A 218 7.97 11.49 -9.60
N PRO A 219 8.54 11.52 -8.37
CA PRO A 219 9.69 10.66 -8.05
C PRO A 219 9.46 9.17 -8.39
N LYS A 220 8.26 8.62 -8.11
CA LYS A 220 7.88 7.25 -8.49
C LYS A 220 7.92 7.04 -10.00
N VAL A 221 7.51 8.04 -10.78
CA VAL A 221 7.54 8.01 -12.25
C VAL A 221 8.96 8.10 -12.80
N VAL A 222 9.83 8.88 -12.14
CA VAL A 222 11.27 8.94 -12.48
C VAL A 222 11.90 7.55 -12.33
N ASP A 223 11.64 6.87 -11.21
CA ASP A 223 12.18 5.52 -10.96
C ASP A 223 11.66 4.49 -11.96
N TYR A 224 10.38 4.59 -12.32
CA TYR A 224 9.79 3.77 -13.38
C TYR A 224 10.61 3.85 -14.68
N TYR A 225 10.89 5.06 -15.17
CA TYR A 225 11.62 5.23 -16.43
C TYR A 225 13.13 4.95 -16.31
N LYS A 226 13.77 5.26 -15.16
CA LYS A 226 15.16 4.86 -14.89
C LYS A 226 15.32 3.33 -15.03
N SER A 227 14.41 2.54 -14.46
CA SER A 227 14.45 1.07 -14.54
C SER A 227 14.35 0.52 -15.98
N ARG A 228 13.67 1.25 -16.88
CA ARG A 228 13.53 0.87 -18.29
C ARG A 228 14.77 1.21 -19.11
N ILE A 229 15.39 2.35 -18.81
CA ILE A 229 16.65 2.76 -19.42
C ILE A 229 17.78 1.80 -19.08
N GLU A 230 17.84 1.28 -17.86
CA GLU A 230 18.84 0.26 -17.49
C GLU A 230 18.75 -0.99 -18.36
N ARG A 231 17.54 -1.37 -18.79
CA ARG A 231 17.31 -2.54 -19.64
C ARG A 231 17.52 -2.24 -21.12
N VAL A 232 17.15 -1.04 -21.57
CA VAL A 232 17.18 -0.63 -22.97
C VAL A 232 17.71 0.81 -23.08
N PRO A 233 19.03 1.04 -22.89
CA PRO A 233 19.59 2.39 -22.78
C PRO A 233 19.53 3.19 -24.08
N ASP A 234 19.45 2.52 -25.24
CA ASP A 234 19.41 3.17 -26.56
C ASP A 234 17.99 3.55 -27.02
N ALA A 235 16.96 3.26 -26.20
CA ALA A 235 15.59 3.64 -26.49
C ALA A 235 15.34 5.12 -26.16
N SER A 236 15.38 5.98 -27.20
CA SER A 236 15.22 7.43 -27.04
C SER A 236 13.94 7.82 -26.30
N TYR A 237 12.84 7.10 -26.49
CA TYR A 237 11.57 7.40 -25.84
C TYR A 237 11.65 7.31 -24.32
N TYR A 238 12.36 6.35 -23.72
CA TYR A 238 12.47 6.30 -22.26
C TYR A 238 13.19 7.54 -21.70
N TRP A 239 14.19 8.06 -22.41
CA TRP A 239 14.86 9.31 -22.06
C TRP A 239 13.92 10.52 -22.13
N TYR A 240 13.02 10.56 -23.12
CA TYR A 240 12.00 11.61 -23.21
C TYR A 240 11.09 11.65 -21.99
N TYR A 241 10.47 10.52 -21.65
CA TYR A 241 9.52 10.48 -20.53
C TYR A 241 10.23 10.55 -19.17
N LEU A 242 11.48 10.10 -19.07
CA LEU A 242 12.32 10.38 -17.90
C LEU A 242 12.52 11.89 -17.73
N ALA A 243 12.86 12.61 -18.81
CA ALA A 243 13.06 14.06 -18.74
C ALA A 243 11.77 14.80 -18.35
N ASP A 244 10.61 14.39 -18.88
CA ASP A 244 9.30 14.95 -18.48
C ASP A 244 9.01 14.69 -17.00
N ALA A 245 9.24 13.47 -16.51
CA ALA A 245 9.06 13.11 -15.12
C ALA A 245 10.04 13.85 -14.18
N GLN A 246 11.29 14.04 -14.60
CA GLN A 246 12.27 14.84 -13.86
C GLN A 246 11.86 16.31 -13.79
N LEU A 247 11.38 16.88 -14.88
CA LEU A 247 10.86 18.25 -14.86
C LEU A 247 9.68 18.39 -13.88
N LYS A 248 8.72 17.46 -13.94
CA LYS A 248 7.54 17.45 -13.05
C LYS A 248 7.91 17.19 -11.59
N SER A 249 8.92 16.36 -11.32
CA SER A 249 9.47 16.16 -9.97
C SER A 249 10.38 17.29 -9.50
N ASN A 250 10.43 18.42 -10.22
CA ASN A 250 11.19 19.61 -9.86
C ASN A 250 12.73 19.43 -9.95
N HIS A 251 13.17 18.68 -10.96
CA HIS A 251 14.57 18.35 -11.27
C HIS A 251 14.99 18.77 -12.69
N PRO A 252 14.93 20.06 -13.04
CA PRO A 252 15.16 20.53 -14.40
C PRO A 252 16.60 20.31 -14.89
N GLU A 253 17.61 20.30 -14.01
CA GLU A 253 19.01 20.03 -14.38
C GLU A 253 19.18 18.58 -14.87
N GLN A 254 18.57 17.63 -14.17
CA GLN A 254 18.57 16.23 -14.60
C GLN A 254 17.73 16.03 -15.86
N ALA A 255 16.57 16.70 -15.93
CA ALA A 255 15.70 16.65 -17.09
C ALA A 255 16.46 17.11 -18.36
N LEU A 256 17.30 18.14 -18.25
CA LEU A 256 18.11 18.64 -19.36
C LEU A 256 19.10 17.59 -19.86
N ASN A 257 19.81 16.93 -18.94
CA ASN A 257 20.74 15.85 -19.30
C ASN A 257 19.98 14.69 -19.99
N SER A 258 18.88 14.24 -19.39
CA SER A 258 18.06 13.16 -19.95
C SER A 258 17.52 13.49 -21.35
N ILE A 259 17.00 14.70 -21.56
CA ILE A 259 16.45 15.07 -22.88
C ILE A 259 17.54 15.18 -23.93
N GLU A 260 18.71 15.74 -23.59
CA GLU A 260 19.85 15.86 -24.51
C GLU A 260 20.38 14.49 -24.91
N LYS A 261 20.54 13.58 -23.94
CA LYS A 261 20.92 12.19 -24.21
C LYS A 261 19.91 11.50 -25.12
N GLY A 262 18.62 11.65 -24.86
CA GLY A 262 17.56 11.12 -25.73
C GLY A 262 17.62 11.65 -27.15
N MET A 263 18.00 12.93 -27.35
CA MET A 263 18.16 13.56 -28.66
C MET A 263 19.38 13.07 -29.45
N MET A 264 20.41 12.55 -28.78
CA MET A 264 21.59 11.96 -29.43
C MET A 264 21.31 10.56 -29.99
N LEU A 265 20.26 9.89 -29.51
CA LEU A 265 19.85 8.56 -29.94
C LEU A 265 18.96 8.63 -31.19
N LYS A 266 18.71 7.47 -31.81
CA LYS A 266 17.80 7.37 -32.97
C LYS A 266 16.36 7.64 -32.54
N THR A 267 15.89 8.86 -32.79
CA THR A 267 14.51 9.29 -32.49
C THR A 267 13.54 8.89 -33.60
N ILE A 268 12.47 8.20 -33.22
CA ILE A 268 11.33 7.88 -34.12
C ILE A 268 10.04 8.41 -33.49
N VAL A 269 9.79 8.00 -32.25
CA VAL A 269 8.71 8.50 -31.39
C VAL A 269 9.28 8.61 -29.97
N PRO A 270 9.01 9.68 -29.20
CA PRO A 270 8.47 10.96 -29.66
C PRO A 270 9.32 11.60 -30.77
N SER A 271 8.71 12.47 -31.57
CA SER A 271 9.39 13.16 -32.68
C SER A 271 10.45 14.14 -32.17
N PHE A 272 11.43 14.46 -33.01
CA PHE A 272 12.47 15.44 -32.66
C PHE A 272 11.91 16.82 -32.25
N ASN A 273 10.76 17.23 -32.81
CA ASN A 273 10.08 18.45 -32.40
C ASN A 273 9.55 18.36 -30.96
N GLN A 274 8.97 17.21 -30.56
CA GLN A 274 8.52 17.00 -29.19
C GLN A 274 9.70 17.06 -28.21
N PHE A 275 10.84 16.45 -28.56
CA PHE A 275 12.08 16.59 -27.77
C PHE A 275 12.50 18.04 -27.63
N THR A 276 12.50 18.79 -28.74
CA THR A 276 12.87 20.20 -28.76
C THR A 276 11.92 21.05 -27.89
N ASP A 277 10.63 20.77 -27.93
CA ASP A 277 9.63 21.50 -27.14
C ASP A 277 9.75 21.19 -25.65
N LEU A 278 10.00 19.94 -25.28
CA LEU A 278 10.29 19.57 -23.89
C LEU A 278 11.60 20.20 -23.40
N LYS A 279 12.66 20.18 -24.22
CA LYS A 279 13.92 20.86 -23.92
C LYS A 279 13.72 22.35 -23.66
N LYS A 280 12.93 23.05 -24.48
CA LYS A 280 12.60 24.47 -24.26
C LYS A 280 11.86 24.70 -22.94
N LYS A 281 10.94 23.81 -22.55
CA LYS A 281 10.25 23.88 -21.25
C LYS A 281 11.24 23.72 -20.10
N ILE A 282 12.17 22.77 -20.22
CA ILE A 282 13.23 22.53 -19.23
C ILE A 282 14.14 23.76 -19.12
N GLU A 283 14.64 24.28 -20.25
CA GLU A 283 15.49 25.49 -20.27
C GLU A 283 14.78 26.72 -19.71
N LYS A 284 13.46 26.84 -19.94
CA LYS A 284 12.64 27.88 -19.33
C LYS A 284 12.57 27.69 -17.81
N SER A 285 12.25 26.47 -17.36
CA SER A 285 12.23 26.13 -15.94
C SER A 285 13.57 26.46 -15.28
N LEU A 286 14.71 26.06 -15.86
CA LEU A 286 16.05 26.38 -15.36
C LEU A 286 16.29 27.89 -15.16
N LYS A 287 15.75 28.73 -16.05
CA LYS A 287 15.85 30.20 -15.94
C LYS A 287 14.95 30.77 -14.84
N GLU A 288 13.79 30.16 -14.63
CA GLU A 288 12.80 30.58 -13.62
C GLU A 288 13.13 30.01 -12.22
N TYR A 289 13.90 28.92 -12.16
CA TYR A 289 14.24 28.15 -10.95
C TYR A 289 15.24 28.87 -10.00
N GLY A 290 15.32 30.21 -10.08
CA GLY A 290 16.30 31.08 -9.44
C GLY A 290 16.24 31.21 -7.92
N ASN A 291 15.52 30.34 -7.20
CA ASN A 291 15.36 30.42 -5.73
C ASN A 291 15.93 29.22 -4.93
N SER A 292 16.32 28.11 -5.56
CA SER A 292 17.00 27.02 -4.85
C SER A 292 18.45 26.88 -5.33
N ASN A 293 19.39 26.67 -4.41
CA ASN A 293 20.77 26.30 -4.76
C ASN A 293 20.96 24.78 -4.83
N PHE A 294 19.92 24.01 -4.52
CA PHE A 294 20.00 22.57 -4.36
C PHE A 294 18.86 21.85 -5.08
N GLN A 295 19.19 20.64 -5.52
CA GLN A 295 18.27 19.60 -5.92
C GLN A 295 17.94 18.72 -4.71
N TYR A 296 16.69 18.28 -4.56
CA TYR A 296 16.26 17.44 -3.45
C TYR A 296 16.02 16.01 -3.91
N GLU A 297 16.83 15.06 -3.46
CA GLU A 297 16.64 13.63 -3.73
C GLU A 297 16.10 12.96 -2.47
N ILE A 298 14.90 12.39 -2.56
CA ILE A 298 14.29 11.58 -1.52
C ILE A 298 14.71 10.13 -1.73
N ARG A 299 15.21 9.50 -0.67
CA ARG A 299 15.78 8.15 -0.66
C ARG A 299 14.90 7.18 0.10
N ASP A 300 14.98 5.88 -0.20
CA ASP A 300 14.14 4.84 0.41
C ASP A 300 14.23 4.82 1.94
N ALA A 301 15.35 5.28 2.49
CA ALA A 301 15.52 5.39 3.93
C ALA A 301 14.83 6.60 4.59
N ASP A 302 13.91 7.27 3.89
CA ASP A 302 13.35 8.58 4.25
C ASP A 302 14.45 9.59 4.54
N VAL A 303 15.46 9.63 3.67
CA VAL A 303 16.55 10.62 3.72
C VAL A 303 16.39 11.57 2.56
N THR A 304 16.36 12.86 2.86
CA THR A 304 16.50 13.91 1.86
C THR A 304 17.97 14.30 1.73
N LEU A 305 18.46 14.26 0.49
CA LEU A 305 19.77 14.79 0.11
C LEU A 305 19.60 16.09 -0.69
N GLU A 306 20.29 17.13 -0.26
CA GLU A 306 20.39 18.39 -0.99
C GLU A 306 21.67 18.43 -1.84
N ILE A 307 21.53 18.27 -3.15
CA ILE A 307 22.65 18.21 -4.09
C ILE A 307 22.83 19.56 -4.77
N PRO A 308 24.00 20.22 -4.69
CA PRO A 308 24.22 21.49 -5.38
C PRO A 308 23.98 21.37 -6.87
N LYS A 309 23.26 22.34 -7.43
CA LYS A 309 22.78 22.30 -8.82
C LYS A 309 23.89 22.11 -9.84
N GLU A 310 25.07 22.69 -9.59
CA GLU A 310 26.19 22.68 -10.53
C GLU A 310 26.72 21.27 -10.78
N VAL A 311 26.56 20.36 -9.82
CA VAL A 311 27.08 18.99 -9.88
C VAL A 311 25.99 17.94 -9.99
N ALA A 312 24.72 18.32 -9.79
CA ALA A 312 23.61 17.39 -9.59
C ALA A 312 23.42 16.40 -10.74
N SER A 313 23.63 16.83 -11.99
CA SER A 313 23.53 15.98 -13.19
C SER A 313 24.59 14.87 -13.29
N HIS A 314 25.63 14.91 -12.45
CA HIS A 314 26.72 13.95 -12.41
C HIS A 314 26.75 13.14 -11.11
N ILE A 315 25.85 13.43 -10.17
CA ILE A 315 25.73 12.68 -8.94
C ILE A 315 24.87 11.45 -9.18
N THR A 316 25.38 10.29 -8.77
CA THR A 316 24.60 9.05 -8.70
C THR A 316 24.53 8.63 -7.25
N ILE A 317 23.33 8.31 -6.78
CA ILE A 317 23.11 7.85 -5.42
C ILE A 317 22.69 6.40 -5.50
N GLU A 318 23.39 5.55 -4.77
CA GLU A 318 23.02 4.14 -4.59
C GLU A 318 22.66 3.90 -3.14
N GLU A 319 21.74 2.98 -2.93
CA GLU A 319 21.33 2.59 -1.59
C GLU A 319 21.40 1.09 -1.43
N GLY A 320 21.66 0.66 -0.20
CA GLY A 320 21.62 -0.74 0.13
C GLY A 320 22.12 -1.05 1.52
N ASN A 321 22.20 -2.34 1.78
CA ASN A 321 22.65 -2.87 3.06
C ASN A 321 24.13 -2.51 3.29
N ALA A 322 24.41 -2.02 4.50
CA ALA A 322 25.75 -1.71 4.98
C ALA A 322 26.23 -2.78 5.98
N SER A 323 27.50 -2.73 6.36
CA SER A 323 28.02 -3.56 7.43
C SER A 323 27.29 -3.28 8.76
N MET A 324 27.18 -4.30 9.61
CA MET A 324 26.74 -4.16 11.02
C MET A 324 25.35 -3.56 11.16
N ASP A 325 24.34 -4.22 10.61
CA ASP A 325 22.97 -3.86 10.95
C ASP A 325 22.27 -2.84 10.04
N GLY A 326 23.10 -2.14 9.26
CA GLY A 326 22.85 -0.76 8.83
C GLY A 326 22.46 -0.64 7.37
N TYR A 327 22.05 0.56 6.99
CA TYR A 327 21.76 0.91 5.60
C TYR A 327 22.59 2.10 5.18
N ALA A 328 23.08 2.07 3.94
CA ALA A 328 23.93 3.12 3.41
C ALA A 328 23.27 3.77 2.20
N VAL A 329 23.25 5.10 2.21
CA VAL A 329 23.01 5.94 1.05
C VAL A 329 24.39 6.44 0.57
N SER A 330 24.90 5.85 -0.50
CA SER A 330 26.23 6.14 -1.04
C SER A 330 26.13 7.11 -2.21
N VAL A 331 26.83 8.24 -2.09
CA VAL A 331 26.81 9.32 -3.07
C VAL A 331 28.09 9.25 -3.89
N TYR A 332 27.93 9.05 -5.19
CA TYR A 332 28.98 8.93 -6.17
C TYR A 332 28.97 10.12 -7.11
N ILE A 333 30.14 10.46 -7.64
CA ILE A 333 30.23 11.16 -8.92
C ILE A 333 30.38 10.13 -10.03
N SER A 334 29.63 10.32 -11.12
CA SER A 334 29.60 9.45 -12.28
C SER A 334 29.80 10.25 -13.57
N SER A 335 30.54 9.65 -14.50
CA SER A 335 30.58 9.99 -15.92
C SER A 335 30.33 8.72 -16.74
N GLU A 336 30.23 8.83 -18.06
CA GLU A 336 30.00 7.66 -18.93
C GLU A 336 31.03 6.54 -18.77
N LYS A 337 32.24 6.87 -18.29
CA LYS A 337 33.40 5.95 -18.24
C LYS A 337 33.87 5.64 -16.82
N LYS A 338 33.44 6.42 -15.82
CA LYS A 338 34.02 6.38 -14.48
C LYS A 338 32.99 6.71 -13.41
N LYS A 339 33.09 6.03 -12.28
CA LYS A 339 32.27 6.25 -11.10
C LYS A 339 33.15 6.16 -9.86
N ASP A 340 33.10 7.17 -8.99
CA ASP A 340 33.87 7.19 -7.74
C ASP A 340 33.00 7.66 -6.57
N LEU A 341 33.18 7.03 -5.41
CA LEU A 341 32.46 7.37 -4.18
C LEU A 341 32.95 8.73 -3.66
N LEU A 342 32.01 9.63 -3.34
CA LEU A 342 32.29 10.88 -2.64
C LEU A 342 32.15 10.71 -1.13
N PHE A 343 30.99 10.23 -0.69
CA PHE A 343 30.67 9.96 0.71
C PHE A 343 29.50 8.97 0.82
N ALA A 344 29.28 8.42 2.02
CA ALA A 344 28.12 7.60 2.31
C ALA A 344 27.47 8.03 3.62
N ILE A 345 26.14 7.95 3.67
CA ILE A 345 25.32 8.14 4.86
C ILE A 345 24.91 6.78 5.40
N TYR A 346 25.41 6.41 6.58
CA TYR A 346 25.08 5.19 7.29
C TYR A 346 23.95 5.45 8.27
N ILE A 347 22.96 4.58 8.25
CA ILE A 347 21.74 4.73 9.03
C ILE A 347 21.56 3.48 9.88
N HIS A 348 21.48 3.69 11.19
CA HIS A 348 21.41 2.62 12.19
C HIS A 348 20.19 2.82 13.08
N SER A 349 19.54 1.71 13.46
CA SER A 349 18.50 1.71 14.50
C SER A 349 19.07 2.20 15.83
N LYS A 350 18.31 3.01 16.58
CA LYS A 350 18.69 3.46 17.93
C LYS A 350 18.86 2.31 18.92
N ASN A 351 18.21 1.18 18.68
CA ASN A 351 18.28 0.00 19.54
C ASN A 351 19.55 -0.83 19.28
N MET A 352 20.36 -0.46 18.29
CA MET A 352 21.55 -1.19 17.91
C MET A 352 22.75 -0.78 18.76
N ASN A 353 23.45 -1.77 19.31
CA ASN A 353 24.73 -1.54 19.95
C ASN A 353 25.78 -1.31 18.85
N ILE A 354 26.05 -0.05 18.52
CA ILE A 354 27.10 0.33 17.57
C ILE A 354 28.45 0.07 18.29
N PRO A 355 29.24 -0.95 17.91
CA PRO A 355 30.61 -1.12 18.38
C PRO A 355 31.37 0.20 18.24
N GLU A 356 32.23 0.50 19.21
CA GLU A 356 32.87 1.81 19.38
C GLU A 356 33.08 2.58 18.07
N PRO A 357 32.68 3.86 18.01
CA PRO A 357 32.57 4.59 16.75
C PRO A 357 33.88 4.49 15.98
N ASP A 358 33.82 3.92 14.77
CA ASP A 358 34.83 4.21 13.75
C ASP A 358 34.97 5.74 13.76
N ARG A 359 36.12 6.25 14.22
CA ARG A 359 36.33 7.69 14.44
C ARG A 359 36.15 8.53 13.16
N SER A 360 35.96 7.87 12.01
CA SER A 360 35.59 8.50 10.75
C SER A 360 34.09 8.63 10.46
N LEU A 361 33.22 8.09 11.32
CA LEU A 361 31.78 8.32 11.26
C LEU A 361 31.41 9.60 12.01
N GLU A 362 30.82 10.55 11.29
CA GLU A 362 30.31 11.80 11.84
C GLU A 362 28.80 11.69 12.01
N LYS A 363 28.27 11.79 13.24
CA LYS A 363 26.80 11.83 13.43
C LYS A 363 26.26 13.13 12.85
N ILE A 364 25.32 13.03 11.91
CA ILE A 364 24.75 14.20 11.21
C ILE A 364 23.28 14.46 11.54
N ALA A 365 22.52 13.43 11.94
CA ALA A 365 21.12 13.57 12.31
C ALA A 365 20.63 12.40 13.18
N GLU A 366 19.44 12.53 13.76
CA GLU A 366 18.68 11.44 14.39
C GLU A 366 17.18 11.73 14.31
N ASN A 367 16.36 10.68 14.22
CA ASN A 367 14.89 10.76 14.38
C ASN A 367 14.44 9.77 15.47
N GLU A 368 13.14 9.48 15.57
CA GLU A 368 12.63 8.57 16.61
C GLU A 368 13.19 7.14 16.53
N GLN A 369 13.50 6.65 15.32
CA GLN A 369 13.89 5.26 15.09
C GLN A 369 15.39 5.10 14.79
N TYR A 370 16.03 6.13 14.22
CA TYR A 370 17.31 6.01 13.55
C TYR A 370 18.31 7.10 13.93
N ILE A 371 19.59 6.76 13.79
CA ILE A 371 20.74 7.66 13.86
C ILE A 371 21.45 7.62 12.50
N TYR A 372 21.80 8.81 11.99
CA TYR A 372 22.43 9.00 10.69
C TYR A 372 23.87 9.46 10.86
N PHE A 373 24.80 8.81 10.17
CA PHE A 373 26.22 9.11 10.18
C PHE A 373 26.75 9.33 8.77
N ALA A 374 27.59 10.35 8.56
CA ALA A 374 28.33 10.51 7.31
C ALA A 374 29.73 9.90 7.40
N LYS A 375 30.20 9.36 6.27
CA LYS A 375 31.58 8.94 6.05
C LYS A 375 32.06 9.41 4.69
N LYS A 376 33.07 10.29 4.68
CA LYS A 376 33.71 10.75 3.44
C LYS A 376 34.61 9.64 2.87
N ASN A 377 34.77 9.59 1.55
CA ASN A 377 35.75 8.71 0.93
C ASN A 377 37.18 9.10 1.39
N LYS A 378 37.92 8.14 1.92
CA LYS A 378 39.30 8.35 2.41
C LYS A 378 40.34 8.22 1.30
N GLU A 379 40.01 7.55 0.20
CA GLU A 379 40.90 7.38 -0.94
C GLU A 379 40.85 8.63 -1.82
N LYS A 380 42.02 9.14 -2.23
CA LYS A 380 42.08 10.25 -3.19
C LYS A 380 41.57 9.74 -4.54
N ILE A 381 40.50 10.34 -5.03
CA ILE A 381 39.97 10.04 -6.37
C ILE A 381 41.04 10.39 -7.41
N ASN A 382 41.45 9.40 -8.21
CA ASN A 382 42.46 9.60 -9.25
C ASN A 382 41.86 10.33 -10.46
N LEU A 383 42.35 11.54 -10.73
CA LEU A 383 41.89 12.38 -11.85
C LEU A 383 42.84 12.35 -13.06
N THR A 384 43.89 11.53 -13.01
CA THR A 384 44.93 11.49 -14.05
C THR A 384 44.37 10.90 -15.35
N GLY A 385 44.57 11.60 -16.47
CA GLY A 385 44.17 11.12 -17.80
C GLY A 385 42.67 11.30 -18.12
N LEU A 386 41.92 12.03 -17.28
CA LEU A 386 40.54 12.43 -17.59
C LEU A 386 40.52 13.64 -18.53
N ASP A 387 39.49 13.70 -19.37
CA ASP A 387 39.21 14.86 -20.21
C ASP A 387 39.03 16.12 -19.34
N PRO A 388 39.46 17.32 -19.78
CA PRO A 388 39.44 18.52 -18.96
C PRO A 388 38.07 18.86 -18.36
N GLU A 389 37.00 18.71 -19.13
CA GLU A 389 35.62 18.94 -18.68
C GLU A 389 35.19 17.94 -17.60
N VAL A 390 35.53 16.65 -17.78
CA VAL A 390 35.27 15.60 -16.79
C VAL A 390 36.11 15.83 -15.53
N LYS A 391 37.34 16.32 -15.67
CA LYS A 391 38.18 16.64 -14.53
C LYS A 391 37.61 17.80 -13.71
N ASP A 392 37.17 18.87 -14.37
CA ASP A 392 36.61 20.06 -13.71
C ASP A 392 35.35 19.71 -12.88
N ILE A 393 34.43 18.91 -13.44
CA ILE A 393 33.24 18.50 -12.70
C ILE A 393 33.56 17.60 -11.49
N TYR A 394 34.60 16.76 -11.59
CA TYR A 394 35.09 15.97 -10.46
C TYR A 394 35.67 16.86 -9.35
N GLU A 395 36.50 17.84 -9.72
CA GLU A 395 37.08 18.78 -8.75
C GLU A 395 35.98 19.60 -8.05
N GLN A 396 34.99 20.09 -8.79
CA GLN A 396 33.84 20.81 -8.23
C GLN A 396 33.02 19.93 -7.27
N SER A 397 32.71 18.69 -7.66
CA SER A 397 31.91 17.78 -6.83
C SER A 397 32.61 17.39 -5.54
N ILE A 398 33.94 17.14 -5.60
CA ILE A 398 34.76 16.90 -4.42
C ILE A 398 34.72 18.12 -3.47
N ALA A 399 34.78 19.34 -4.02
CA ALA A 399 34.71 20.57 -3.22
C ALA A 399 33.34 20.79 -2.54
N GLN A 400 32.27 20.18 -3.05
CA GLN A 400 30.92 20.31 -2.49
C GLN A 400 30.56 19.24 -1.43
N VAL A 401 31.42 18.24 -1.19
CA VAL A 401 31.12 17.10 -0.29
C VAL A 401 30.67 17.55 1.11
N ASP A 402 31.39 18.50 1.70
CA ASP A 402 31.08 18.97 3.06
C ASP A 402 29.73 19.68 3.12
N LYS A 403 29.39 20.43 2.07
CA LYS A 403 28.11 21.13 1.94
C LYS A 403 26.96 20.14 1.74
N MET A 404 27.14 19.11 0.93
CA MET A 404 26.16 18.03 0.74
C MET A 404 25.89 17.30 2.06
N ILE A 405 26.93 16.91 2.80
CA ILE A 405 26.80 16.23 4.09
C ILE A 405 26.05 17.11 5.12
N ALA A 406 26.39 18.39 5.21
CA ALA A 406 25.77 19.32 6.18
C ALA A 406 24.26 19.53 5.92
N ASN A 407 23.79 19.28 4.70
CA ASN A 407 22.41 19.49 4.29
C ASN A 407 21.57 18.21 4.19
N VAL A 408 22.11 17.06 4.61
CA VAL A 408 21.29 15.85 4.75
C VAL A 408 20.22 16.07 5.82
N ARG A 409 18.98 15.69 5.52
CA ARG A 409 17.83 15.80 6.43
C ARG A 409 17.06 14.49 6.48
N PRO A 410 16.70 13.98 7.66
CA PRO A 410 15.69 12.92 7.77
C PRO A 410 14.30 13.45 7.37
N GLY A 411 13.52 12.61 6.71
CA GLY A 411 12.15 12.90 6.27
C GLY A 411 12.04 13.42 4.84
N LEU A 412 10.79 13.62 4.41
CA LEU A 412 10.42 14.12 3.08
C LEU A 412 10.40 15.65 3.03
N VAL A 413 10.80 16.23 1.90
CA VAL A 413 10.64 17.67 1.63
C VAL A 413 9.20 18.00 1.23
N TYR A 414 8.59 17.10 0.47
CA TYR A 414 7.22 17.22 0.00
C TYR A 414 6.28 16.40 0.89
N PRO A 415 4.99 16.79 1.02
CA PRO A 415 4.02 16.01 1.76
C PRO A 415 4.02 14.55 1.31
N SER A 416 3.90 13.62 2.25
CA SER A 416 3.73 12.21 1.92
C SER A 416 2.40 11.99 1.20
N TYR A 417 2.33 10.92 0.42
CA TYR A 417 1.07 10.48 -0.18
C TYR A 417 0.85 9.00 0.09
N VAL A 418 -0.42 8.59 0.02
CA VAL A 418 -0.86 7.22 0.24
C VAL A 418 -1.68 6.77 -0.96
N SER A 419 -1.29 5.64 -1.55
CA SER A 419 -2.05 4.99 -2.63
C SER A 419 -3.03 4.00 -2.04
N LEU A 420 -4.32 4.18 -2.35
CA LEU A 420 -5.37 3.35 -1.77
C LEU A 420 -5.23 1.87 -2.12
N GLU A 421 -4.78 1.54 -3.35
CA GLU A 421 -4.53 0.15 -3.74
C GLU A 421 -3.49 -0.49 -2.83
N GLU A 422 -2.35 0.19 -2.70
CA GLU A 422 -1.20 -0.29 -1.99
C GLU A 422 -1.54 -0.43 -0.50
N SER A 423 -2.21 0.55 0.10
CA SER A 423 -2.69 0.46 1.48
C SER A 423 -3.63 -0.71 1.72
N GLY A 424 -4.56 -0.98 0.79
CA GLY A 424 -5.45 -2.13 0.88
C GLY A 424 -4.69 -3.46 0.86
N VAL A 425 -3.71 -3.58 -0.05
CA VAL A 425 -2.83 -4.75 -0.13
C VAL A 425 -2.04 -4.95 1.16
N ILE A 426 -1.37 -3.91 1.66
CA ILE A 426 -0.58 -3.98 2.89
C ILE A 426 -1.43 -4.39 4.09
N LYS A 427 -2.65 -3.84 4.21
CA LYS A 427 -3.59 -4.24 5.26
C LYS A 427 -3.95 -5.72 5.17
N MET A 428 -4.32 -6.21 3.99
CA MET A 428 -4.71 -7.63 3.82
C MET A 428 -3.56 -8.60 4.10
N VAL A 429 -2.33 -8.27 3.67
CA VAL A 429 -1.13 -9.09 3.94
C VAL A 429 -0.81 -9.10 5.43
N THR A 430 -0.86 -7.94 6.09
CA THR A 430 -0.64 -7.81 7.54
C THR A 430 -1.66 -8.63 8.33
N GLU A 431 -2.95 -8.53 8.00
CA GLU A 431 -4.00 -9.32 8.63
C GLU A 431 -3.78 -10.83 8.46
N ALA A 432 -3.39 -11.26 7.25
CA ALA A 432 -3.10 -12.65 6.96
C ALA A 432 -1.89 -13.18 7.76
N ALA A 433 -0.79 -12.41 7.79
CA ALA A 433 0.39 -12.74 8.58
C ALA A 433 0.07 -12.85 10.08
N ASN A 434 -0.72 -11.91 10.61
CA ASN A 434 -1.19 -11.95 11.99
C ASN A 434 -2.03 -13.21 12.30
N LYS A 435 -2.91 -13.62 11.37
CA LYS A 435 -3.68 -14.86 11.52
C LYS A 435 -2.80 -16.10 11.50
N TYR A 436 -1.80 -16.16 10.62
CA TYR A 436 -0.83 -17.25 10.61
C TYR A 436 -0.12 -17.36 11.97
N TRP A 437 0.38 -16.25 12.52
CA TRP A 437 1.02 -16.23 13.84
C TRP A 437 0.07 -16.61 14.97
N TYR A 438 -1.19 -16.19 14.89
CA TYR A 438 -2.22 -16.57 15.87
C TYR A 438 -2.50 -18.08 15.86
N VAL A 439 -2.67 -18.68 14.68
CA VAL A 439 -2.84 -20.13 14.53
C VAL A 439 -1.60 -20.87 15.03
N THR A 440 -0.41 -20.43 14.62
CA THR A 440 0.86 -21.04 15.02
C THR A 440 1.08 -20.93 16.53
N SER A 441 0.59 -19.89 17.18
CA SER A 441 0.60 -19.74 18.65
C SER A 441 -0.43 -20.63 19.37
N GLY A 442 -1.28 -21.34 18.62
CA GLY A 442 -2.30 -22.25 19.14
C GLY A 442 -3.66 -21.60 19.41
N GLY A 443 -3.88 -20.34 18.99
CA GLY A 443 -5.14 -19.63 19.21
C GLY A 443 -5.40 -19.19 20.65
N LYS A 444 -6.66 -19.09 21.05
CA LYS A 444 -7.05 -18.64 22.39
C LYS A 444 -6.88 -19.75 23.42
N ILE A 445 -5.72 -19.76 24.07
CA ILE A 445 -5.40 -20.69 25.15
C ILE A 445 -5.83 -20.09 26.49
N SER A 446 -6.66 -20.82 27.25
CA SER A 446 -7.04 -20.45 28.61
C SER A 446 -6.52 -21.51 29.59
N GLY A 447 -5.64 -21.12 30.51
CA GLY A 447 -5.06 -22.03 31.51
C GLY A 447 -3.80 -22.75 31.01
N ALA A 448 -3.53 -23.93 31.57
CA ALA A 448 -2.37 -24.73 31.18
C ALA A 448 -2.54 -25.28 29.75
N ILE A 449 -1.45 -25.32 29.00
CA ILE A 449 -1.40 -25.93 27.66
C ILE A 449 -1.57 -27.43 27.83
N ASP A 450 -2.67 -27.99 27.32
CA ASP A 450 -2.92 -29.42 27.28
C ASP A 450 -2.13 -30.02 26.09
N SER A 451 -1.23 -30.95 26.39
CA SER A 451 -0.28 -31.52 25.44
C SER A 451 -0.21 -33.04 25.52
N PHE A 452 0.21 -33.67 24.43
CA PHE A 452 0.41 -35.11 24.35
C PHE A 452 1.52 -35.43 23.35
N THR A 453 2.16 -36.58 23.49
CA THR A 453 3.16 -37.05 22.53
C THR A 453 2.50 -37.94 21.49
N ASN A 454 2.73 -37.66 20.21
CA ASN A 454 2.30 -38.47 19.09
C ASN A 454 3.45 -38.65 18.10
N GLU A 455 3.78 -39.91 17.77
CA GLU A 455 4.89 -40.27 16.88
C GLU A 455 6.24 -39.61 17.26
N GLY A 456 6.48 -39.41 18.56
CA GLY A 456 7.71 -38.81 19.08
C GLY A 456 7.76 -37.28 18.99
N LEU A 457 6.69 -36.63 18.54
CA LEU A 457 6.53 -35.19 18.57
C LEU A 457 5.57 -34.79 19.69
N ASP A 458 5.88 -33.70 20.38
CA ASP A 458 4.98 -33.10 21.35
C ASP A 458 3.94 -32.24 20.64
N TYR A 459 2.68 -32.57 20.84
CA TYR A 459 1.52 -31.84 20.34
C TYR A 459 0.87 -31.05 21.44
N ARG A 460 0.27 -29.91 21.08
CA ARG A 460 -0.65 -29.15 21.92
C ARG A 460 -2.00 -29.08 21.27
N TYR A 461 -3.07 -29.16 22.07
CA TYR A 461 -4.41 -28.87 21.58
C TYR A 461 -4.53 -27.39 21.22
N MET A 462 -5.26 -27.12 20.13
CA MET A 462 -5.59 -25.76 19.75
C MET A 462 -6.63 -25.16 20.70
N GLY A 463 -6.62 -23.83 20.82
CA GLY A 463 -7.56 -23.04 21.60
C GLY A 463 -9.00 -23.28 21.19
N SER A 464 -9.94 -23.00 22.10
CA SER A 464 -11.37 -23.27 21.91
C SER A 464 -12.01 -22.58 20.69
N ASP A 465 -11.34 -21.58 20.14
CA ASP A 465 -11.71 -20.82 18.96
C ASP A 465 -11.18 -21.44 17.66
N LEU A 466 -10.22 -22.38 17.72
CA LEU A 466 -9.62 -23.07 16.58
C LEU A 466 -9.65 -24.61 16.70
N ASP A 467 -10.19 -25.16 17.78
CA ASP A 467 -10.17 -26.60 18.13
C ASP A 467 -10.94 -27.54 17.19
N THR A 468 -11.52 -27.05 16.08
CA THR A 468 -12.18 -27.86 15.05
C THR A 468 -11.78 -27.38 13.66
N ARG A 469 -11.86 -28.27 12.67
CA ARG A 469 -11.50 -27.94 11.28
C ARG A 469 -12.39 -26.85 10.71
N GLU A 470 -13.66 -26.84 11.08
CA GLU A 470 -14.63 -25.83 10.69
C GLU A 470 -14.23 -24.45 11.22
N LYS A 471 -13.87 -24.36 12.51
CA LYS A 471 -13.42 -23.10 13.12
C LYS A 471 -12.12 -22.60 12.51
N LEU A 472 -11.13 -23.48 12.35
CA LEU A 472 -9.84 -23.13 11.74
C LEU A 472 -10.01 -22.67 10.29
N ASN A 473 -10.81 -23.38 9.50
CA ASN A 473 -11.11 -23.01 8.12
C ASN A 473 -11.87 -21.68 8.03
N ALA A 474 -12.81 -21.42 8.95
CA ALA A 474 -13.52 -20.15 9.00
C ALA A 474 -12.56 -18.99 9.31
N PHE A 475 -11.73 -19.15 10.34
CA PHE A 475 -10.76 -18.15 10.77
C PHE A 475 -9.73 -17.80 9.68
N LEU A 476 -9.11 -18.82 9.07
CA LEU A 476 -8.15 -18.62 7.99
C LEU A 476 -8.82 -18.23 6.67
N GLY A 477 -10.05 -18.70 6.41
CA GLY A 477 -10.81 -18.48 5.17
C GLY A 477 -11.22 -17.03 4.93
N GLU A 478 -11.17 -16.20 5.96
CA GLU A 478 -11.29 -14.75 5.83
C GLU A 478 -10.13 -14.11 5.04
N SER A 479 -8.93 -14.71 5.07
CA SER A 479 -7.73 -14.16 4.41
C SER A 479 -7.17 -15.07 3.31
N TYR A 480 -7.36 -16.37 3.41
CA TYR A 480 -6.75 -17.37 2.53
C TYR A 480 -7.78 -18.17 1.74
N THR A 481 -7.37 -18.67 0.56
CA THR A 481 -8.19 -19.61 -0.22
C THR A 481 -8.31 -20.96 0.48
N SER A 482 -9.43 -21.66 0.28
CA SER A 482 -9.64 -22.97 0.91
C SER A 482 -8.58 -24.01 0.50
N SER A 483 -8.04 -23.93 -0.71
CA SER A 483 -6.98 -24.80 -1.19
C SER A 483 -5.68 -24.62 -0.40
N VAL A 484 -5.25 -23.38 -0.13
CA VAL A 484 -4.00 -23.16 0.62
C VAL A 484 -4.15 -23.46 2.11
N ILE A 485 -5.34 -23.27 2.68
CA ILE A 485 -5.63 -23.70 4.06
C ILE A 485 -5.50 -25.22 4.17
N GLN A 486 -6.04 -25.96 3.20
CA GLN A 486 -5.92 -27.40 3.18
C GLN A 486 -4.47 -27.87 3.07
N SER A 487 -3.67 -27.22 2.20
CA SER A 487 -2.24 -27.47 2.10
C SER A 487 -1.51 -27.15 3.41
N TYR A 488 -1.85 -26.02 4.06
CA TYR A 488 -1.26 -25.62 5.34
C TYR A 488 -1.53 -26.63 6.46
N ILE A 489 -2.79 -27.05 6.66
CA ILE A 489 -3.17 -28.05 7.69
C ILE A 489 -2.32 -29.33 7.54
N ASN A 490 -2.13 -29.78 6.30
CA ASN A 490 -1.33 -30.97 6.01
C ASN A 490 0.17 -30.74 6.27
N ARG A 491 0.74 -29.62 5.79
CA ARG A 491 2.17 -29.29 5.96
C ARG A 491 2.54 -29.02 7.42
N ALA A 492 1.67 -28.34 8.17
CA ALA A 492 1.85 -28.04 9.58
C ALA A 492 1.54 -29.24 10.49
N ASN A 493 1.11 -30.37 9.92
CA ASN A 493 0.76 -31.60 10.64
C ASN A 493 -0.30 -31.37 11.73
N ILE A 494 -1.31 -30.56 11.42
CA ILE A 494 -2.44 -30.31 12.32
C ILE A 494 -3.40 -31.50 12.23
N ILE A 495 -3.59 -32.19 13.35
CA ILE A 495 -4.35 -33.44 13.43
C ILE A 495 -5.61 -33.28 14.27
N ASN A 496 -6.58 -34.16 14.05
CA ASN A 496 -7.69 -34.34 14.98
C ASN A 496 -7.32 -35.43 15.98
N HIS A 497 -7.34 -35.09 17.27
CA HIS A 497 -7.12 -36.00 18.37
C HIS A 497 -8.26 -35.82 19.39
N ASN A 498 -8.97 -36.89 19.72
CA ASN A 498 -10.12 -36.86 20.66
C ASN A 498 -11.20 -35.81 20.32
N GLY A 499 -11.45 -35.57 19.03
CA GLY A 499 -12.46 -34.62 18.56
C GLY A 499 -12.01 -33.16 18.59
N LYS A 500 -10.75 -32.88 18.92
CA LYS A 500 -10.15 -31.54 18.92
C LYS A 500 -8.94 -31.48 17.99
N LEU A 501 -8.70 -30.33 17.38
CA LEU A 501 -7.47 -30.08 16.63
C LEU A 501 -6.28 -29.93 17.58
N ALA A 502 -5.15 -30.48 17.15
CA ALA A 502 -3.87 -30.36 17.81
C ALA A 502 -2.77 -30.14 16.78
N GLN A 503 -1.73 -29.40 17.16
CA GLN A 503 -0.59 -29.08 16.32
C GLN A 503 0.72 -29.42 17.05
N PRO A 504 1.80 -29.73 16.32
CA PRO A 504 3.11 -29.92 16.95
C PRO A 504 3.57 -28.62 17.64
N ASN A 505 4.28 -28.78 18.75
CA ASN A 505 5.01 -27.67 19.36
C ASN A 505 6.16 -27.27 18.44
N ALA A 506 6.12 -26.02 17.98
CA ALA A 506 7.18 -25.40 17.21
C ALA A 506 7.45 -24.01 17.77
N ASP A 507 8.74 -23.67 17.90
CA ASP A 507 9.20 -22.33 18.19
C ASP A 507 9.47 -21.64 16.85
N GLY A 508 8.73 -20.57 16.58
CA GLY A 508 8.89 -19.75 15.39
C GLY A 508 8.73 -18.28 15.75
N GLY A 509 9.44 -17.43 15.02
CA GLY A 509 9.29 -15.98 15.10
C GLY A 509 9.64 -15.35 13.77
N SER A 510 8.98 -14.25 13.45
CA SER A 510 9.38 -13.37 12.35
C SER A 510 9.54 -11.97 12.91
N ILE A 511 10.56 -11.27 12.42
CA ILE A 511 10.74 -9.84 12.64
C ILE A 511 10.27 -9.02 11.44
N VAL A 512 9.71 -9.65 10.40
CA VAL A 512 9.16 -8.96 9.23
C VAL A 512 8.04 -8.04 9.68
N ASN A 513 8.11 -6.78 9.23
CA ASN A 513 7.14 -5.75 9.53
C ASN A 513 6.28 -5.48 8.29
N HIS A 514 5.19 -6.24 8.14
CA HIS A 514 4.27 -6.10 7.02
C HIS A 514 3.56 -4.73 7.02
N GLU A 515 3.31 -4.13 8.18
CA GLU A 515 2.66 -2.82 8.28
C GLU A 515 3.45 -1.69 7.60
N LYS A 516 4.78 -1.82 7.57
CA LYS A 516 5.69 -0.87 6.91
C LYS A 516 6.17 -1.34 5.55
N ALA A 517 5.61 -2.43 5.00
CA ALA A 517 5.99 -2.89 3.69
C ALA A 517 5.51 -1.93 2.60
N ILE A 518 6.27 -1.83 1.51
CA ILE A 518 5.89 -1.07 0.32
C ILE A 518 5.65 -2.00 -0.86
N VAL A 519 4.67 -1.66 -1.69
CA VAL A 519 4.41 -2.37 -2.95
C VAL A 519 5.43 -1.91 -3.99
N ILE A 520 6.25 -2.84 -4.46
CA ILE A 520 7.28 -2.57 -5.47
C ILE A 520 6.89 -3.11 -6.86
N GLY A 521 5.88 -3.97 -6.92
CA GLY A 521 5.38 -4.53 -8.16
C GLY A 521 4.00 -5.11 -8.00
N MET A 522 3.15 -4.89 -9.00
CA MET A 522 1.84 -5.52 -9.11
C MET A 522 1.63 -6.02 -10.53
N ARG A 523 1.25 -7.29 -10.67
CA ARG A 523 0.78 -7.88 -11.93
C ARG A 523 -0.65 -8.35 -11.75
N ASP A 524 -1.53 -7.97 -12.67
CA ASP A 524 -2.96 -8.29 -12.61
C ASP A 524 -3.42 -8.90 -13.94
N ASN A 525 -4.00 -10.10 -13.87
CA ASN A 525 -4.61 -10.76 -15.02
C ASN A 525 -6.15 -10.80 -14.96
N GLY A 526 -6.75 -10.25 -13.90
CA GLY A 526 -8.18 -10.15 -13.63
C GLY A 526 -8.71 -11.20 -12.64
N ASN A 527 -8.12 -12.40 -12.59
CA ASN A 527 -8.51 -13.47 -11.66
C ASN A 527 -7.45 -13.75 -10.61
N GLU A 528 -6.21 -13.37 -10.89
CA GLU A 528 -5.06 -13.49 -10.01
C GLU A 528 -4.27 -12.18 -10.04
N LYS A 529 -3.75 -11.81 -8.87
CA LYS A 529 -2.83 -10.69 -8.70
C LYS A 529 -1.58 -11.17 -8.00
N GLU A 530 -0.44 -10.85 -8.58
CA GLU A 530 0.87 -11.07 -7.99
C GLU A 530 1.40 -9.74 -7.46
N ILE A 531 1.73 -9.73 -6.18
CA ILE A 531 2.25 -8.55 -5.48
C ILE A 531 3.66 -8.86 -5.02
N ASP A 532 4.59 -8.02 -5.44
CA ASP A 532 5.95 -7.98 -4.93
C ASP A 532 6.02 -6.85 -3.88
N LEU A 533 6.39 -7.21 -2.66
CA LEU A 533 6.52 -6.31 -1.51
C LEU A 533 7.98 -6.24 -1.07
N LYS A 534 8.39 -5.07 -0.57
CA LYS A 534 9.64 -4.86 0.16
C LYS A 534 9.26 -4.59 1.63
N ALA A 535 9.47 -5.57 2.51
CA ALA A 535 9.02 -5.53 3.90
C ALA A 535 10.19 -5.37 4.89
N PRO A 536 10.23 -4.30 5.71
CA PRO A 536 11.32 -4.08 6.66
C PRO A 536 11.44 -5.16 7.73
N LEU A 537 12.63 -5.32 8.30
CA LEU A 537 12.91 -6.23 9.41
C LEU A 537 13.08 -5.48 10.73
N GLY A 538 12.11 -5.68 11.62
CA GLY A 538 12.04 -5.06 12.94
C GLY A 538 12.02 -3.54 12.83
N THR A 539 13.06 -2.91 13.39
CA THR A 539 13.29 -1.46 13.30
C THR A 539 14.54 -1.14 12.48
N SER A 540 15.02 -2.07 11.65
CA SER A 540 16.15 -1.84 10.75
C SER A 540 15.66 -1.44 9.36
N TYR A 541 16.59 -0.98 8.53
CA TYR A 541 16.35 -0.76 7.11
C TYR A 541 16.61 -2.01 6.26
N TYR A 542 16.92 -3.15 6.88
CA TYR A 542 16.87 -4.40 6.16
C TYR A 542 15.45 -4.72 5.78
N TYR A 543 15.32 -5.41 4.66
CA TYR A 543 14.04 -5.82 4.15
C TYR A 543 14.13 -7.21 3.56
N GLU A 544 12.97 -7.85 3.50
CA GLU A 544 12.75 -9.07 2.76
C GLU A 544 11.87 -8.74 1.55
N TYR A 545 12.17 -9.38 0.42
CA TYR A 545 11.26 -9.37 -0.71
C TYR A 545 10.22 -10.45 -0.49
N VAL A 546 8.98 -10.01 -0.40
CA VAL A 546 7.83 -10.85 -0.12
C VAL A 546 6.97 -10.92 -1.37
N HIS A 547 6.74 -12.12 -1.87
CA HIS A 547 5.84 -12.35 -3.00
C HIS A 547 4.51 -12.93 -2.50
N VAL A 548 3.41 -12.23 -2.78
CA VAL A 548 2.07 -12.64 -2.38
C VAL A 548 1.19 -12.78 -3.61
N VAL A 549 0.49 -13.91 -3.71
CA VAL A 549 -0.47 -14.15 -4.78
C VAL A 549 -1.88 -14.07 -4.20
N PHE A 550 -2.74 -13.28 -4.82
CA PHE A 550 -4.16 -13.20 -4.51
C PHE A 550 -4.96 -13.84 -5.64
N SER A 551 -5.97 -14.63 -5.29
CA SER A 551 -6.95 -15.17 -6.22
C SER A 551 -8.33 -14.59 -5.94
N LYS A 552 -9.07 -14.28 -7.02
CA LYS A 552 -10.45 -13.83 -6.94
C LYS A 552 -11.37 -15.00 -6.58
N THR A 553 -12.14 -14.86 -5.52
CA THR A 553 -13.15 -15.85 -5.10
C THR A 553 -14.56 -15.27 -5.17
N LYS A 554 -15.57 -16.10 -4.91
CA LYS A 554 -16.97 -15.64 -4.79
C LYS A 554 -17.17 -14.66 -3.61
N ASP A 555 -16.30 -14.74 -2.61
CA ASP A 555 -16.37 -13.97 -1.37
C ASP A 555 -15.29 -12.88 -1.36
N GLY A 556 -14.84 -12.40 -2.53
CA GLY A 556 -13.78 -11.40 -2.68
C GLY A 556 -12.39 -11.99 -2.90
N TRP A 557 -11.36 -11.14 -2.89
CA TRP A 557 -9.97 -11.57 -3.06
C TRP A 557 -9.46 -12.30 -1.82
N ARG A 558 -8.68 -13.36 -2.03
CA ARG A 558 -8.04 -14.15 -0.95
C ARG A 558 -6.63 -14.49 -1.35
N ILE A 559 -5.74 -14.61 -0.36
CA ILE A 559 -4.36 -15.04 -0.59
C ILE A 559 -4.36 -16.51 -1.00
N SER A 560 -3.70 -16.78 -2.13
CA SER A 560 -3.48 -18.09 -2.72
C SER A 560 -2.00 -18.49 -2.76
N SER A 561 -1.09 -17.66 -2.23
CA SER A 561 0.24 -18.12 -1.83
C SER A 561 0.17 -18.97 -0.56
N ASP A 562 1.18 -19.81 -0.36
CA ASP A 562 1.25 -20.72 0.77
C ASP A 562 1.28 -19.97 2.11
N ILE A 563 0.51 -20.44 3.09
CA ILE A 563 0.47 -19.84 4.43
C ILE A 563 1.86 -19.98 5.08
N GLY A 564 2.37 -18.88 5.64
CA GLY A 564 3.66 -18.82 6.34
C GLY A 564 4.88 -18.67 5.43
N THR A 565 4.71 -18.39 4.12
CA THR A 565 5.84 -18.05 3.23
C THR A 565 6.18 -16.56 3.23
N PHE A 566 5.47 -15.77 4.02
CA PHE A 566 5.65 -14.33 4.12
C PHE A 566 5.38 -13.83 5.54
#